data_AF-A0A931SNY3-F1
#
_entry.id   AF-A0A931SNY3-F1
#
_cell.length_a   1.000
_cell.length_b   1.000
_cell.length_c   1.000
_cell.angle_alpha   90.00
_cell.angle_beta   90.00
_cell.angle_gamma   90.00
#
_symmetry.space_group_name_H-M   'P 1'
#
loop_
_entity.id
_entity.type
_entity.pdbx_description
1 polymer ?
#
loop_
_entity_poly.entity_id
_entity_poly.type
_entity_poly.pdbx_seq_one_letter_code
_entity_poly.pdbx_strand_id
1 'polypeptide(L)'
;MTASVMKGNLFLIHWNQMEAEALARLLRAEGWQVRIEAQDGARAWRSIREDTPDVVVIFLARLPSHGRKTAEALRSTRGTRGLPIVFVDGKPEAVEKATSKVPDAMYTGSAQLKEALAKFARVS
;
A
#
# COMPACT_ATOMS: atom_id res chain seq x y z
N MET A 1 7.98 22.70 20.09
CA MET A 1 7.62 22.25 18.73
C MET A 1 8.47 21.02 18.43
N THR A 2 7.93 19.83 18.64
CA THR A 2 8.63 18.58 18.27
C THR A 2 8.68 18.51 16.76
N ALA A 3 9.88 18.40 16.18
CA ALA A 3 10.02 18.08 14.77
C ALA A 3 9.27 16.76 14.52
N SER A 4 8.26 16.78 13.65
CA SER A 4 7.58 15.56 13.25
C SER A 4 8.60 14.69 12.53
N VAL A 5 8.91 13.53 13.11
CA VAL A 5 9.81 12.56 12.48
C VAL A 5 9.10 12.02 11.24
N MET A 6 9.64 12.34 10.07
CA MET A 6 9.09 11.90 8.80
C MET A 6 9.41 10.43 8.56
N LYS A 7 8.40 9.54 8.62
CA LYS A 7 8.57 8.10 8.45
C LYS A 7 8.81 7.67 6.99
N GLY A 8 8.42 8.49 6.02
CA GLY A 8 8.60 8.23 4.60
C GLY A 8 7.33 8.47 3.77
N ASN A 9 7.40 8.11 2.49
CA ASN A 9 6.32 8.23 1.51
C ASN A 9 5.56 6.90 1.39
N LEU A 10 4.24 6.95 1.55
CA LEU A 10 3.34 5.79 1.45
C LEU A 10 2.31 6.02 0.36
N PHE A 11 2.11 5.02 -0.50
CA PHE A 11 1.02 5.04 -1.46
C PHE A 11 -0.07 4.04 -1.05
N LEU A 12 -1.28 4.53 -0.76
CA LEU A 12 -2.41 3.72 -0.31
C LEU A 12 -3.40 3.50 -1.46
N ILE A 13 -3.56 2.25 -1.86
CA ILE A 13 -4.57 1.80 -2.81
C ILE A 13 -5.73 1.19 -2.03
N HIS A 14 -6.86 1.87 -2.08
CA HIS A 14 -8.13 1.41 -1.52
C HIS A 14 -9.19 1.37 -2.63
N TRP A 15 -10.39 0.86 -2.35
CA TRP A 15 -11.52 0.85 -3.30
C TRP A 15 -12.76 1.54 -2.73
N ASN A 16 -12.51 2.49 -1.83
CA ASN A 16 -13.52 3.30 -1.15
C ASN A 16 -12.84 4.59 -0.68
N GLN A 17 -13.30 5.73 -1.19
CA GLN A 17 -12.69 7.03 -0.93
C GLN A 17 -12.73 7.40 0.56
N MET A 18 -13.85 7.16 1.24
CA MET A 18 -14.02 7.57 2.64
C MET A 18 -13.10 6.76 3.57
N GLU A 19 -13.02 5.44 3.36
CA GLU A 19 -12.12 4.55 4.11
C GLU A 19 -10.65 4.89 3.84
N ALA A 20 -10.30 5.17 2.58
CA ALA A 20 -8.95 5.59 2.20
C ALA A 20 -8.53 6.87 2.92
N GLU A 21 -9.39 7.89 2.92
CA GLU A 21 -9.11 9.18 3.55
C GLU A 21 -9.03 9.07 5.07
N ALA A 22 -9.90 8.26 5.68
CA ALA A 22 -9.85 8.02 7.13
C ALA A 22 -8.52 7.36 7.52
N LEU A 23 -8.11 6.31 6.81
CA LEU A 23 -6.83 5.65 7.07
C LEU A 23 -5.64 6.56 6.76
N ALA A 24 -5.68 7.32 5.67
CA ALA A 24 -4.62 8.25 5.31
C ALA A 24 -4.44 9.34 6.37
N ARG A 25 -5.51 9.87 6.96
CA ARG A 25 -5.43 10.81 8.10
C ARG A 25 -4.71 10.20 9.29
N LEU A 26 -5.04 8.96 9.65
CA LEU A 26 -4.39 8.25 10.75
C LEU A 26 -2.89 8.03 10.46
N LEU A 27 -2.55 7.58 9.26
CA LEU A 27 -1.15 7.32 8.88
C LEU A 27 -0.33 8.62 8.74
N ARG A 28 -0.95 9.72 8.30
CA ARG A 28 -0.32 11.05 8.29
C ARG A 28 -0.02 11.55 9.70
N ALA A 29 -0.95 11.35 10.64
CA ALA A 29 -0.72 11.66 12.05
C ALA A 29 0.43 10.83 12.66
N GLU A 30 0.70 9.64 12.12
CA GLU A 30 1.85 8.81 12.48
C GLU A 30 3.16 9.26 11.83
N GLY A 31 3.17 10.30 10.98
CA GLY A 31 4.38 10.84 10.33
C GLY A 31 4.65 10.34 8.91
N TRP A 32 3.70 9.65 8.27
CA TRP A 32 3.80 9.27 6.86
C TRP A 32 3.32 10.36 5.90
N GLN A 33 3.97 10.52 4.74
CA GLN A 33 3.39 11.24 3.61
C GLN A 33 2.54 10.29 2.78
N VAL A 34 1.22 10.39 2.92
CA VAL A 34 0.30 9.44 2.28
C VAL A 34 -0.33 10.04 1.03
N ARG A 35 -0.08 9.40 -0.12
CA ARG A 35 -0.88 9.55 -1.35
C ARG A 35 -1.90 8.42 -1.42
N ILE A 36 -3.06 8.69 -2.01
CA ILE A 36 -4.15 7.71 -2.13
C ILE A 36 -4.60 7.54 -3.58
N GLU A 37 -5.05 6.35 -3.91
CA GLU A 37 -5.91 6.08 -5.07
C GLU A 37 -7.02 5.13 -4.62
N ALA A 38 -8.27 5.48 -4.90
CA ALA A 38 -9.44 4.81 -4.32
C ALA A 38 -10.39 4.19 -5.36
N GLN A 39 -10.11 4.36 -6.66
CA GLN A 39 -11.06 4.04 -7.71
C GLN A 39 -10.42 3.33 -8.91
N ASP A 40 -9.16 3.64 -9.26
CA ASP A 40 -8.52 3.11 -10.47
C ASP A 40 -7.06 2.66 -10.26
N GLY A 41 -6.84 1.34 -10.36
CA GLY A 41 -5.50 0.76 -10.25
C GLY A 41 -4.50 1.22 -11.32
N ALA A 42 -4.95 1.60 -12.51
CA ALA A 42 -4.07 2.11 -13.56
C ALA A 42 -3.52 3.50 -13.23
N ARG A 43 -4.35 4.36 -12.60
CA ARG A 43 -3.89 5.65 -12.07
C ARG A 43 -2.92 5.47 -10.92
N ALA A 44 -3.18 4.51 -10.02
CA ALA A 44 -2.25 4.17 -8.96
C ALA A 44 -0.87 3.78 -9.53
N TRP A 45 -0.83 2.87 -10.49
CA TRP A 45 0.42 2.44 -11.12
C TRP A 45 1.19 3.62 -11.75
N ARG A 46 0.49 4.49 -12.48
CA ARG A 46 1.11 5.67 -13.10
C ARG A 46 1.71 6.61 -12.04
N SER A 47 0.95 6.91 -10.99
CA SER A 47 1.39 7.81 -9.92
C SER A 47 2.55 7.23 -9.10
N ILE A 48 2.57 5.91 -8.86
CA ILE A 48 3.68 5.23 -8.18
C ILE A 48 4.96 5.28 -9.03
N ARG A 49 4.83 5.18 -10.36
CA ARG A 49 5.98 5.24 -11.26
C ARG A 49 6.54 6.65 -11.39
N GLU A 50 5.68 7.67 -11.42
CA GLU A 50 6.08 9.07 -11.54
C GLU A 50 6.71 9.62 -10.25
N ASP A 51 6.15 9.24 -9.11
CA ASP A 51 6.69 9.55 -7.79
C ASP A 51 6.73 8.25 -6.98
N THR A 52 7.93 7.72 -6.77
CA THR A 52 8.13 6.39 -6.18
C THR A 52 8.06 6.45 -4.65
N PRO A 53 7.09 5.77 -4.01
CA PRO A 53 6.96 5.74 -2.55
C PRO A 53 7.97 4.78 -1.92
N ASP A 54 8.14 4.85 -0.60
CA ASP A 54 8.91 3.87 0.18
C ASP A 54 8.14 2.55 0.36
N VAL A 55 6.81 2.59 0.36
CA VAL A 55 5.94 1.42 0.50
C VAL A 55 4.58 1.65 -0.19
N VAL A 56 4.04 0.59 -0.78
CA VAL A 56 2.70 0.56 -1.37
C VAL A 56 1.79 -0.33 -0.52
N VAL A 57 0.66 0.20 -0.08
CA VAL A 57 -0.37 -0.53 0.65
C VAL A 57 -1.56 -0.79 -0.27
N ILE A 58 -2.02 -2.04 -0.37
CA ILE A 58 -3.09 -2.43 -1.30
C ILE A 58 -4.16 -3.24 -0.56
N PHE A 59 -5.39 -2.71 -0.54
CA PHE A 59 -6.53 -3.41 0.08
C PHE A 59 -7.14 -4.46 -0.83
N LEU A 60 -7.36 -5.66 -0.29
CA LEU A 60 -8.00 -6.77 -0.99
C LEU A 60 -9.47 -6.98 -0.60
N ALA A 61 -9.98 -6.30 0.44
CA ALA A 61 -11.32 -6.55 0.98
C ALA A 61 -12.47 -6.31 -0.02
N ARG A 62 -12.32 -5.35 -0.95
CA ARG A 62 -13.39 -4.92 -1.87
C ARG A 62 -13.17 -5.40 -3.30
N LEU A 63 -12.05 -5.02 -3.91
CA LEU A 63 -11.69 -5.41 -5.29
C LEU A 63 -10.36 -6.16 -5.32
N PRO A 64 -10.29 -7.40 -4.80
CA PRO A 64 -9.04 -8.15 -4.68
C PRO A 64 -8.37 -8.40 -6.03
N SER A 65 -9.15 -8.65 -7.09
CA SER A 65 -8.62 -8.83 -8.44
C SER A 65 -7.94 -7.56 -8.99
N HIS A 66 -8.45 -6.37 -8.64
CA HIS A 66 -7.83 -5.11 -9.07
C HIS A 66 -6.53 -4.87 -8.29
N GLY A 67 -6.54 -5.04 -6.97
CA GLY A 67 -5.35 -4.91 -6.13
C GLY A 67 -4.21 -5.83 -6.57
N ARG A 68 -4.53 -7.10 -6.82
CA ARG A 68 -3.56 -8.09 -7.30
C ARG A 68 -3.00 -7.74 -8.67
N LYS A 69 -3.84 -7.35 -9.64
CA LYS A 69 -3.38 -6.90 -10.97
C LYS A 69 -2.44 -5.70 -10.88
N THR A 70 -2.74 -4.72 -10.02
CA THR A 70 -1.85 -3.57 -9.81
C THR A 70 -0.50 -4.00 -9.27
N ALA A 71 -0.47 -4.91 -8.28
CA ALA A 71 0.79 -5.43 -7.74
C ALA A 71 1.61 -6.23 -8.78
N GLU A 72 0.96 -7.07 -9.59
CA GLU A 72 1.60 -7.80 -10.69
C GLU A 72 2.23 -6.82 -11.71
N ALA A 73 1.54 -5.71 -12.03
CA ALA A 73 2.05 -4.67 -12.90
C ALA A 73 3.27 -3.93 -12.29
N LEU A 74 3.22 -3.63 -10.98
CA LEU A 74 4.35 -3.03 -10.26
C LEU A 74 5.57 -3.96 -10.25
N ARG A 75 5.37 -5.27 -10.05
CA ARG A 75 6.43 -6.29 -10.08
C ARG A 75 7.01 -6.51 -11.48
N SER A 76 6.20 -6.37 -12.51
CA SER A 76 6.63 -6.51 -13.90
C SER A 76 7.39 -5.29 -14.44
N THR A 77 7.38 -4.16 -13.71
CA THR A 77 7.98 -2.90 -14.16
C THR A 77 9.34 -2.67 -13.50
N ARG A 78 10.43 -2.51 -14.30
CA ARG A 78 11.82 -2.40 -13.81
C ARG A 78 12.01 -1.38 -12.69
N GLY A 79 11.37 -0.21 -12.78
CA GLY A 79 11.50 0.88 -11.80
C GLY A 79 10.77 0.65 -10.49
N THR A 80 9.77 -0.23 -10.45
CA THR A 80 8.89 -0.44 -9.28
C THR A 80 8.95 -1.87 -8.74
N ARG A 81 9.65 -2.78 -9.41
CA ARG A 81 9.67 -4.21 -9.06
C ARG A 81 10.23 -4.51 -7.66
N GLY A 82 11.10 -3.63 -7.15
CA GLY A 82 11.68 -3.75 -5.81
C GLY A 82 10.89 -3.07 -4.70
N LEU A 83 9.76 -2.42 -5.01
CA LEU A 83 9.00 -1.68 -3.99
C LEU A 83 8.38 -2.64 -2.97
N PRO A 84 8.48 -2.35 -1.67
CA PRO A 84 7.70 -3.05 -0.66
C PRO A 84 6.20 -2.92 -0.96
N ILE A 85 5.52 -4.07 -1.02
CA ILE A 85 4.06 -4.15 -1.16
C ILE A 85 3.49 -4.78 0.10
N VAL A 86 2.50 -4.14 0.69
CA VAL A 86 1.73 -4.64 1.83
C VAL A 86 0.28 -4.83 1.39
N PHE A 87 -0.15 -6.08 1.27
CA PHE A 87 -1.55 -6.41 1.10
C PHE A 87 -2.29 -6.39 2.43
N VAL A 88 -3.49 -5.81 2.42
CA VAL A 88 -4.31 -5.61 3.62
C VAL A 88 -5.69 -6.25 3.45
N ASP A 89 -6.06 -7.03 4.45
CA ASP A 89 -7.35 -7.73 4.55
C ASP A 89 -7.63 -8.62 3.32
N GLY A 90 -8.91 -8.94 3.10
CA GLY A 90 -9.37 -9.85 2.04
C GLY A 90 -9.82 -11.20 2.60
N LYS A 91 -10.70 -11.86 1.84
CA LYS A 91 -11.09 -13.25 2.16
C LYS A 91 -9.90 -14.20 1.92
N PRO A 92 -9.82 -15.34 2.63
CA PRO A 92 -8.71 -16.28 2.51
C PRO A 92 -8.35 -16.64 1.05
N GLU A 93 -9.35 -16.86 0.20
CA GLU A 93 -9.12 -17.26 -1.20
C GLU A 93 -8.53 -16.12 -2.05
N ALA A 94 -8.84 -14.87 -1.69
CA ALA A 94 -8.28 -13.69 -2.34
C ALA A 94 -6.81 -13.48 -1.92
N VAL A 95 -6.51 -13.67 -0.63
CA VAL A 95 -5.16 -13.62 -0.09
C VAL A 95 -4.30 -14.72 -0.70
N GLU A 96 -4.77 -15.96 -0.72
CA GLU A 96 -4.06 -17.10 -1.33
C GLU A 96 -3.69 -16.84 -2.79
N LYS A 97 -4.64 -16.33 -3.59
CA LYS A 97 -4.40 -15.96 -4.98
C LYS A 97 -3.37 -14.83 -5.13
N ALA A 98 -3.38 -13.87 -4.22
CA ALA A 98 -2.38 -12.80 -4.20
C ALA A 98 -1.00 -13.37 -3.84
N THR A 99 -0.91 -14.20 -2.80
CA THR A 99 0.33 -14.88 -2.38
C THR A 99 0.94 -15.71 -3.50
N SER A 100 0.13 -16.45 -4.25
CA SER A 100 0.61 -17.23 -5.40
C SER A 100 1.23 -16.37 -6.51
N LYS A 101 0.78 -15.12 -6.67
CA LYS A 101 1.23 -14.23 -7.75
C LYS A 101 2.32 -13.25 -7.32
N VAL A 102 2.30 -12.82 -6.07
CA VAL A 102 3.23 -11.85 -5.49
C VAL A 102 3.72 -12.40 -4.13
N PRO A 103 4.50 -13.49 -4.13
CA PRO A 103 4.88 -14.20 -2.91
C PRO A 103 5.83 -13.40 -2.00
N ASP A 104 6.53 -12.40 -2.55
CA ASP A 104 7.47 -11.55 -1.83
C ASP A 104 6.79 -10.37 -1.08
N ALA A 105 5.48 -10.14 -1.30
CA ALA A 105 4.73 -9.12 -0.60
C ALA A 105 4.47 -9.51 0.87
N MET A 106 4.23 -8.50 1.71
CA MET A 106 3.74 -8.68 3.06
C MET A 106 2.21 -8.77 3.05
N TYR A 107 1.64 -9.67 3.85
CA TYR A 107 0.20 -9.84 4.01
C TYR A 107 -0.18 -9.60 5.46
N THR A 108 -1.15 -8.73 5.71
CA THR A 108 -1.54 -8.34 7.06
C THR A 108 -3.01 -7.94 7.13
N GLY A 109 -3.56 -7.85 8.35
CA GLY A 109 -4.87 -7.27 8.60
C GLY A 109 -4.77 -5.76 8.85
N SER A 110 -5.86 -5.03 8.64
CA SER A 110 -5.92 -3.60 8.93
C SER A 110 -5.59 -3.27 10.40
N ALA A 111 -5.90 -4.18 11.33
CA ALA A 111 -5.55 -4.06 12.75
C ALA A 111 -4.03 -4.08 13.02
N GLN A 112 -3.24 -4.80 12.21
CA GLN A 112 -1.79 -4.93 12.37
C GLN A 112 -1.00 -4.03 11.40
N LEU A 113 -1.70 -3.26 10.54
CA LEU A 113 -1.07 -2.46 9.49
C LEU A 113 -0.02 -1.47 10.02
N LYS A 114 -0.27 -0.83 11.17
CA LYS A 114 0.69 0.12 11.76
C LYS A 114 2.02 -0.54 12.11
N GLU A 115 1.98 -1.73 12.71
CA GLU A 115 3.16 -2.51 13.06
C GLU A 115 3.89 -3.00 11.80
N ALA A 116 3.14 -3.48 10.81
CA ALA A 116 3.69 -3.88 9.52
C ALA A 116 4.45 -2.72 8.85
N LEU A 117 3.89 -1.51 8.87
CA LEU A 117 4.49 -0.32 8.28
C LEU A 117 5.74 0.17 9.01
N ALA A 118 5.87 -0.08 10.32
CA ALA A 118 7.05 0.33 11.08
C ALA A 118 8.36 -0.24 10.51
N LYS A 119 8.30 -1.39 9.81
CA LYS A 119 9.43 -2.03 9.14
C LYS A 119 9.97 -1.23 7.94
N PHE A 120 9.16 -0.34 7.38
CA PHE A 120 9.51 0.48 6.22
C PHE A 120 9.73 1.95 6.60
N ALA A 121 9.55 2.30 7.89
CA ALA A 121 9.78 3.65 8.34
C ALA A 121 11.28 3.96 8.24
N ARG A 122 11.61 5.12 7.68
CA ARG A 122 12.97 5.66 7.70
C ARG A 122 13.30 6.00 9.16
N VAL A 123 14.36 5.37 9.68
CA VAL A 123 14.92 5.75 10.99
C VAL A 123 15.74 7.00 10.76
N SER A 124 15.39 8.08 11.47
CA SER A 124 16.21 9.30 11.54
C SER A 124 17.26 9.15 12.61
#